data_AF-A0A7W9FFX4-F1
#
_entry.id   AF-A0A7W9FFX4-F1
#
_cell.length_a   1.000
_cell.length_b   1.000
_cell.length_c   1.000
_cell.angle_alpha   90.00
_cell.angle_beta   90.00
_cell.angle_gamma   90.00
#
_symmetry.space_group_name_H-M   'P 1'
#
loop_
_entity.id
_entity.type
_entity.pdbx_description
1 polymer ?
#
loop_
_entity_poly.entity_id
_entity_poly.type
_entity_poly.pdbx_seq_one_letter_code
_entity_poly.pdbx_strand_id
1 'polypeptide(L)' 'MWRIWLTFDPRRIFVALAVFLFTLALLIHFILLSSPRYNWIDGAERAQIAAAAAAAP' A
#
# COMPACT_ATOMS: atom_id res chain seq x y z
N MET A 1 -1.51 -19.38 28.56
CA MET A 1 -1.66 -18.28 27.57
C MET A 1 -3.11 -17.97 27.19
N TRP A 2 -4.12 -18.72 27.63
CA TRP A 2 -5.54 -18.43 27.38
C TRP A 2 -6.12 -17.30 28.24
N ARG A 3 -5.47 -16.96 29.36
CA ARG A 3 -5.88 -15.88 30.28
C ARG A 3 -5.85 -14.48 29.67
N ILE A 4 -5.12 -14.26 28.58
CA ILE A 4 -5.12 -12.99 27.83
C ILE A 4 -6.52 -12.67 27.28
N TRP A 5 -7.34 -13.68 26.98
CA TRP A 5 -8.71 -13.49 26.50
C TRP A 5 -9.72 -13.14 27.61
N LEU A 6 -9.34 -13.22 28.90
CA LEU A 6 -10.19 -12.79 30.01
C LEU A 6 -10.11 -11.28 30.25
N THR A 7 -8.99 -10.66 29.88
CA THR A 7 -8.76 -9.21 30.06
C THR A 7 -9.01 -8.41 28.78
N PHE A 8 -8.87 -9.05 27.62
CA PHE A 8 -9.04 -8.40 26.32
C PHE A 8 -10.22 -9.01 25.57
N ASP A 9 -11.20 -8.17 25.22
CA ASP A 9 -12.33 -8.56 24.38
C ASP A 9 -11.83 -9.08 23.03
N PRO A 10 -11.98 -10.39 22.71
CA PRO A 10 -11.38 -11.01 21.54
C PRO A 10 -11.74 -10.31 20.23
N ARG A 11 -12.99 -9.84 20.16
CA ARG A 11 -13.52 -9.12 19.00
C ARG A 11 -12.75 -7.83 18.73
N ARG A 12 -12.40 -7.07 19.77
CA ARG A 12 -11.69 -5.78 19.61
C ARG A 12 -10.26 -5.98 19.13
N ILE A 13 -9.57 -7.01 19.63
CA ILE A 13 -8.19 -7.31 19.19
C ILE A 13 -8.17 -7.72 17.72
N PHE A 14 -9.08 -8.59 17.28
CA PHE A 14 -9.13 -8.99 15.86
C PHE A 14 -9.47 -7.82 14.95
N VAL A 15 -10.39 -6.94 15.36
CA VAL A 15 -10.73 -5.73 14.59
C VAL A 15 -9.55 -4.77 14.56
N ALA A 16 -8.88 -4.52 15.70
CA ALA A 16 -7.70 -3.64 15.75
C ALA A 16 -6.56 -4.16 14.86
N LEU A 17 -6.29 -5.47 14.89
CA LEU A 17 -5.29 -6.09 14.04
C LEU A 17 -5.65 -5.98 12.55
N ALA A 18 -6.91 -6.27 12.19
CA ALA A 18 -7.38 -6.17 10.81
C ALA A 18 -7.28 -4.74 10.29
N VAL A 19 -7.74 -3.75 11.07
CA VAL A 19 -7.65 -2.33 10.70
C VAL A 19 -6.20 -1.88 10.59
N PHE A 20 -5.34 -2.29 11.52
CA PHE A 20 -3.91 -1.98 11.48
C PHE A 20 -3.25 -2.52 10.21
N LEU A 21 -3.41 -3.82 9.94
CA LEU A 21 -2.84 -4.48 8.76
C LEU A 21 -3.41 -3.90 7.46
N PHE A 22 -4.71 -3.60 7.41
CA PHE A 22 -5.34 -3.00 6.25
C PHE A 22 -4.82 -1.58 5.98
N THR A 23 -4.70 -0.77 7.02
CA THR A 23 -4.15 0.59 6.92
C THR A 23 -2.70 0.54 6.43
N LEU A 24 -1.90 -0.39 6.98
CA LEU A 24 -0.51 -0.61 6.55
C LEU A 24 -0.43 -1.04 5.08
N ALA A 25 -1.32 -1.94 4.65
CA ALA A 25 -1.38 -2.38 3.26
C ALA A 25 -1.69 -1.20 2.32
N LEU A 26 -2.70 -0.39 2.63
CA LEU A 26 -3.02 0.81 1.85
C LEU A 26 -1.83 1.76 1.79
N LEU A 27 -1.18 2.06 2.92
CA LEU A 27 -0.03 2.95 2.98
C LEU A 27 1.11 2.48 2.06
N ILE A 28 1.41 1.17 2.04
CA ILE A 28 2.39 0.59 1.12
C ILE A 28 1.94 0.78 -0.34
N HIS A 29 0.69 0.49 -0.68
CA HIS A 29 0.18 0.64 -2.06
C HIS A 29 0.25 2.10 -2.52
N PHE A 30 -0.16 3.05 -1.67
CA PHE A 30 -0.06 4.47 -1.97
C PHE A 30 1.38 4.92 -2.20
N ILE A 31 2.36 4.38 -1.46
CA ILE A 31 3.79 4.65 -1.71
C ILE A 31 4.22 4.11 -3.08
N LEU A 32 3.84 2.88 -3.42
CA LEU A 32 4.17 2.29 -4.72
C LEU A 32 3.53 3.07 -5.88
N LEU A 33 2.25 3.42 -5.75
CA LEU A 33 1.51 4.25 -6.71
C LEU A 33 2.04 5.68 -6.82
N SER A 34 2.56 6.26 -5.74
CA SER A 34 3.18 7.60 -5.78
C SER A 34 4.51 7.60 -6.55
N SER A 35 5.20 6.45 -6.61
CA SER A 35 6.50 6.35 -7.27
C SER A 35 6.37 6.22 -8.80
N PRO A 36 7.12 7.01 -9.60
CA PRO A 36 7.01 6.97 -11.06
C PRO A 36 7.48 5.66 -11.71
N ARG A 37 8.17 4.79 -10.95
CA ARG A 37 8.68 3.49 -11.44
C ARG A 37 7.79 2.31 -11.06
N TYR A 38 7.12 2.35 -9.90
CA TYR A 38 6.29 1.24 -9.41
C TYR A 38 4.79 1.54 -9.48
N ASN A 39 4.41 2.72 -9.96
CA ASN A 39 3.03 3.04 -10.27
C ASN A 39 2.55 2.21 -11.46
N TRP A 40 1.83 1.14 -11.18
CA TRP A 40 1.32 0.23 -12.20
C TRP A 40 0.09 0.77 -12.94
N ILE A 41 -0.53 1.87 -12.47
CA ILE A 41 -1.67 2.50 -13.13
C ILE A 41 -1.20 3.53 -14.18
N ASP A 42 -0.12 4.26 -13.89
CA ASP A 42 0.39 5.37 -14.72
C ASP A 42 1.71 5.02 -15.46
N GLY A 43 2.31 3.88 -15.15
CA GLY A 43 3.66 3.50 -15.57
C GLY A 43 3.87 3.33 -17.08
N ALA A 44 2.82 2.99 -17.84
CA ALA A 44 2.92 2.87 -19.30
C ALA A 44 3.03 4.26 -19.97
N GLU A 45 2.32 5.25 -19.45
CA GLU A 45 2.25 6.59 -20.03
C GLU A 45 3.53 7.39 -19.75
N ARG A 46 4.04 7.35 -18.50
CA ARG A 46 5.28 8.06 -18.15
C ARG A 46 6.55 7.48 -18.75
N ALA A 47 6.64 6.16 -18.94
CA ALA A 47 7.78 5.55 -19.64
C ALA A 47 7.81 5.94 -21.12
N GLN A 48 6.63 6.04 -21.76
CA GLN A 48 6.50 6.55 -23.12
C GLN A 48 6.77 8.05 -23.21
N ILE A 49 6.31 8.86 -22.26
CA ILE A 49 6.61 10.31 -22.22
C ILE A 49 8.11 10.55 -21.99
N ALA A 50 8.77 9.79 -21.12
CA ALA A 50 10.22 9.88 -20.92
C ALA A 50 11.02 9.39 -22.14
N ALA A 51 10.57 8.34 -22.81
CA ALA A 51 11.18 7.86 -24.06
C ALA A 51 10.95 8.84 -25.23
N ALA A 52 9.76 9.47 -25.31
CA ALA A 52 9.44 10.48 -26.31
C ALA A 52 10.21 11.78 -26.07
N ALA A 53 10.41 12.19 -24.81
CA ALA A 53 11.24 13.34 -24.45
C ALA A 53 12.73 13.12 -24.74
N ALA A 54 13.21 11.87 -24.66
CA ALA A 54 14.58 11.51 -25.04
C ALA A 54 14.77 11.31 -26.56
N ALA A 55 13.67 11.21 -27.33
CA ALA A 55 13.67 11.05 -28.78
C ALA A 55 13.34 12.34 -29.55
N ALA A 56 13.02 13.43 -28.85
CA ALA A 56 12.94 14.76 -29.45
C ALA A 56 14.37 15.31 -29.63
N PRO A 57 14.74 15.81 -30.83
CA PRO A 57 16.10 16.30 -31.13
C PRO A 57 16.48 17.55 -30.34
#